data_AF-A0A2N2ABM6-F1
#
_entry.id   AF-A0A2N2ABM6-F1
#
_cell.length_a   1.000
_cell.length_b   1.000
_cell.length_c   1.000
_cell.angle_alpha   90.00
_cell.angle_beta   90.00
_cell.angle_gamma   90.00
#
_symmetry.space_group_name_H-M   'P 1'
#
loop_
_entity.id
_entity.type
_entity.pdbx_description
1 polymer ?
#
loop_
_entity_poly.entity_id
_entity_poly.type
_entity_poly.pdbx_seq_one_letter_code
_entity_poly.pdbx_strand_id
1 'polypeptide(L)'
;MVAGFVRKSVLGVFLATLVLGQAVADESDARRGASELARKNFMRALTLMGETVEACERKAKVIDIPHWKNIGASRESLLLGIVYFNLKRDNECTAPAAKDLLMAAKMLEISDRNDWEKAPSTEFVDMILDSWWRELEAEARYRSQVSPANREKIEKISGLQQPFNMIQSWDASGN
;
A
#
# COMPACT_ATOMS: atom_id res chain seq x y z
N MET A 1 23.72 -4.33 -74.67
CA MET A 1 24.31 -3.73 -73.46
C MET A 1 23.37 -4.03 -72.30
N VAL A 2 23.61 -5.14 -71.62
CA VAL A 2 22.88 -5.56 -70.41
C VAL A 2 23.91 -5.58 -69.29
N ALA A 3 23.46 -5.31 -68.06
CA ALA A 3 24.20 -5.29 -66.81
C ALA A 3 24.81 -3.92 -66.44
N GLY A 4 24.03 -3.11 -65.72
CA GLY A 4 24.58 -1.92 -65.09
C GLY A 4 23.69 -1.27 -64.03
N PHE A 5 22.37 -1.47 -64.05
CA PHE A 5 21.48 -0.56 -63.30
C PHE A 5 20.55 -1.18 -62.25
N VAL A 6 20.49 -2.51 -62.11
CA VAL A 6 19.51 -3.15 -61.21
C VAL A 6 20.13 -3.59 -59.86
N ARG A 7 21.45 -3.49 -59.69
CA ARG A 7 22.14 -4.15 -58.56
C ARG A 7 22.38 -3.30 -57.31
N LYS A 8 22.05 -2.00 -57.30
CA LYS A 8 22.34 -1.10 -56.17
C LYS A 8 21.15 -0.74 -55.28
N SER A 9 19.92 -0.97 -55.72
CA SER A 9 18.72 -0.57 -54.96
C SER A 9 18.18 -1.65 -54.02
N VAL A 10 18.63 -2.91 -54.16
CA VAL A 10 18.17 -4.02 -53.30
C VAL A 10 18.98 -4.07 -52.00
N LEU A 11 20.25 -3.68 -51.98
CA LEU A 11 21.08 -3.71 -50.76
C LEU A 11 20.66 -2.68 -49.70
N GLY A 12 20.10 -1.54 -50.11
CA GLY A 12 19.67 -0.49 -49.17
C GLY A 12 18.39 -0.84 -48.40
N VAL A 13 17.49 -1.61 -49.01
CA VAL A 13 16.22 -2.01 -48.38
C VAL A 13 16.43 -3.12 -47.35
N PHE A 14 17.34 -4.07 -47.61
CA PHE A 14 17.67 -5.14 -46.65
C PHE A 14 18.41 -4.63 -45.39
N LEU A 15 19.26 -3.61 -45.52
CA LEU A 15 19.96 -3.02 -44.37
C LEU A 15 19.00 -2.24 -43.45
N ALA A 16 18.02 -1.52 -44.01
CA ALA A 16 17.04 -0.79 -43.21
C ALA A 16 16.13 -1.73 -42.39
N THR A 17 15.73 -2.88 -42.95
CA THR A 17 14.95 -3.90 -42.22
C THR A 17 15.74 -4.60 -41.12
N LEU A 18 17.06 -4.77 -41.27
CA LEU A 18 17.91 -5.38 -40.24
C LEU A 18 18.12 -4.45 -39.03
N VAL A 19 18.32 -3.15 -39.27
CA VAL A 19 18.46 -2.15 -38.20
C VAL A 19 17.14 -1.96 -37.45
N LEU A 20 16.01 -1.92 -38.16
CA LEU A 20 14.68 -1.86 -37.55
C LEU A 20 14.35 -3.15 -36.78
N GLY A 21 14.73 -4.32 -37.28
CA GLY A 21 14.52 -5.60 -36.61
C GLY A 21 15.34 -5.74 -35.32
N GLN A 22 16.58 -5.25 -35.30
CA GLN A 22 17.41 -5.24 -34.08
C GLN A 22 16.88 -4.27 -33.02
N ALA A 23 16.43 -3.08 -33.41
CA ALA A 23 15.84 -2.11 -32.47
C ALA A 23 14.55 -2.63 -31.83
N VAL A 24 13.68 -3.31 -32.60
CA VAL A 24 12.44 -3.91 -32.08
C VAL A 24 12.71 -5.13 -31.19
N ALA A 25 13.73 -5.93 -31.51
CA ALA A 25 14.15 -7.04 -30.67
C ALA A 25 14.76 -6.56 -29.33
N ASP A 26 15.61 -5.53 -29.37
CA ASP A 26 16.23 -4.93 -28.19
C ASP A 26 15.19 -4.25 -27.28
N GLU A 27 14.20 -3.57 -27.87
CA GLU A 27 13.05 -3.02 -27.14
C GLU A 27 12.17 -4.13 -26.52
N SER A 28 11.97 -5.24 -27.24
CA SER A 28 11.21 -6.38 -26.72
C SER A 28 11.93 -7.10 -25.57
N ASP A 29 13.25 -7.26 -25.64
CA ASP A 29 14.05 -7.89 -24.59
C ASP A 29 14.20 -6.98 -23.36
N ALA A 30 14.41 -5.68 -23.57
CA ALA A 30 14.40 -4.69 -22.49
C ALA A 30 13.04 -4.67 -21.76
N ARG A 31 11.93 -4.76 -22.52
CA ARG A 31 10.59 -4.83 -21.96
C ARG A 31 10.36 -6.11 -21.15
N ARG A 32 10.82 -7.26 -21.64
CA ARG A 32 10.76 -8.52 -20.89
C ARG A 32 11.55 -8.42 -19.58
N GLY A 33 12.76 -7.87 -19.63
CA GLY A 33 13.58 -7.63 -18.43
C GLY A 33 12.92 -6.69 -17.42
N ALA A 34 12.23 -5.64 -17.89
CA ALA A 34 11.49 -4.71 -17.04
C ALA A 34 10.30 -5.38 -16.33
N SER A 35 9.51 -6.21 -17.02
CA SER A 35 8.41 -6.98 -16.41
C SER A 35 8.92 -7.98 -15.36
N GLU A 36 10.01 -8.70 -15.66
CA GLU A 36 10.62 -9.61 -14.68
C GLU A 36 11.13 -8.89 -13.43
N LEU A 37 11.75 -7.72 -13.60
CA LEU A 37 12.20 -6.88 -12.49
C LEU A 37 11.02 -6.35 -11.67
N ALA A 38 9.96 -5.87 -12.33
CA ALA A 38 8.74 -5.41 -11.66
C ALA A 38 8.10 -6.52 -10.81
N ARG A 39 8.04 -7.75 -11.35
CA ARG A 39 7.54 -8.92 -10.62
C ARG A 39 8.37 -9.24 -9.38
N LYS A 40 9.70 -9.24 -9.50
CA LYS A 40 10.61 -9.47 -8.36
C LYS A 40 10.42 -8.40 -7.29
N ASN A 41 10.31 -7.14 -7.69
CA ASN A 41 10.09 -6.03 -6.76
C ASN A 41 8.74 -6.13 -6.05
N PHE A 42 7.67 -6.51 -6.78
CA PHE A 42 6.35 -6.75 -6.19
C PHE A 42 6.39 -7.86 -5.14
N MET A 43 6.95 -9.03 -5.47
CA MET A 43 7.05 -10.13 -4.51
C MET A 43 7.86 -9.74 -3.27
N ARG A 44 8.96 -9.00 -3.43
CA ARG A 44 9.75 -8.50 -2.31
C ARG A 44 8.95 -7.54 -1.43
N ALA A 45 8.23 -6.60 -2.02
CA ALA A 45 7.41 -5.65 -1.29
C ALA A 45 6.24 -6.34 -0.56
N LEU A 46 5.65 -7.37 -1.17
CA LEU A 46 4.60 -8.17 -0.56
C LEU A 46 5.12 -8.93 0.68
N THR A 47 6.28 -9.58 0.57
CA THR A 47 6.93 -10.23 1.73
C THR A 47 7.21 -9.23 2.84
N LEU A 48 7.79 -8.07 2.51
CA LEU A 48 8.09 -7.03 3.49
C LEU A 48 6.83 -6.48 4.18
N MET A 49 5.72 -6.35 3.45
CA MET A 49 4.44 -5.95 4.02
C MET A 49 3.95 -6.98 5.04
N GLY A 50 3.99 -8.27 4.71
CA GLY A 50 3.63 -9.34 5.66
C GLY A 50 4.48 -9.31 6.93
N GLU A 51 5.80 -9.24 6.78
CA GLU A 51 6.74 -9.13 7.92
C GLU A 51 6.47 -7.89 8.78
N THR A 52 6.11 -6.76 8.14
CA THR A 52 5.80 -5.50 8.82
C THR A 52 4.50 -5.60 9.60
N VAL A 53 3.45 -6.20 9.04
CA VAL A 53 2.17 -6.44 9.74
C VAL A 53 2.41 -7.25 11.00
N GLU A 54 3.11 -8.38 10.90
CA GLU A 54 3.42 -9.20 12.08
C GLU A 54 4.28 -8.45 13.11
N ALA A 55 5.24 -7.63 12.65
CA ALA A 55 6.06 -6.83 13.54
C ALA A 55 5.25 -5.74 14.27
N CYS A 56 4.24 -5.16 13.60
CA CYS A 56 3.32 -4.20 14.20
C CYS A 56 2.42 -4.89 15.24
N GLU A 57 1.87 -6.06 14.93
CA GLU A 57 1.07 -6.86 15.87
C GLU A 57 1.87 -7.25 17.12
N ARG A 58 3.14 -7.66 16.96
CA ARG A 58 4.03 -7.97 18.10
C ARG A 58 4.34 -6.75 18.97
N LYS A 59 4.29 -5.53 18.42
CA LYS A 59 4.48 -4.28 19.17
C LYS A 59 3.19 -3.82 19.84
N ALA A 60 2.03 -4.29 19.38
CA ALA A 60 0.74 -3.89 19.93
C ALA A 60 0.63 -4.37 21.38
N LYS A 61 0.46 -3.42 22.29
CA LYS A 61 0.31 -3.69 23.72
C LYS A 61 -1.16 -3.74 24.11
N VAL A 62 -1.46 -4.50 25.16
CA VAL A 62 -2.68 -4.28 25.94
C VAL A 62 -2.42 -3.04 26.80
N ILE A 63 -3.24 -2.01 26.64
CA ILE A 63 -3.12 -0.75 27.38
C ILE A 63 -4.28 -0.64 28.38
N ASP A 64 -4.02 0.00 29.52
CA ASP A 64 -5.10 0.40 30.42
C ASP A 64 -5.68 1.73 29.94
N ILE A 65 -6.89 1.65 29.38
CA ILE A 65 -7.71 2.77 28.98
C ILE A 65 -8.49 3.24 30.22
N PRO A 66 -8.29 4.47 30.70
CA PRO A 66 -9.01 4.94 31.87
C PRO A 66 -10.52 4.82 31.64
N HIS A 67 -11.24 4.31 32.65
CA HIS A 67 -12.68 4.17 32.57
C HIS A 67 -13.33 5.52 32.21
N TRP A 68 -14.31 5.52 31.30
CA TRP A 68 -14.86 6.76 30.71
C TRP A 68 -15.30 7.81 31.74
N LYS A 69 -15.87 7.37 32.87
CA LYS A 69 -16.24 8.23 34.01
C LYS A 69 -15.06 9.04 34.57
N ASN A 70 -13.86 8.48 34.59
CA ASN A 70 -12.65 9.10 35.15
C ASN A 70 -12.07 10.17 34.21
N ILE A 71 -12.23 9.99 32.90
CA ILE A 71 -11.79 10.96 31.88
C ILE A 71 -12.77 12.15 31.84
N GLY A 72 -14.02 11.95 32.27
CA GLY A 72 -15.07 12.95 32.15
C GLY A 72 -15.45 13.19 30.69
N ALA A 73 -15.40 12.14 29.87
CA ALA A 73 -15.92 12.09 28.50
C ALA A 73 -17.09 11.09 28.47
N SER A 74 -17.98 11.19 27.47
CA SER A 74 -19.01 10.16 27.29
C SER A 74 -18.37 8.84 26.83
N ARG A 75 -18.99 7.71 27.18
CA ARG A 75 -18.55 6.37 26.72
C ARG A 75 -18.44 6.30 25.20
N GLU A 76 -19.40 6.91 24.51
CA GLU A 76 -19.41 7.02 23.04
C GLU A 76 -18.23 7.83 22.50
N SER A 77 -17.91 8.98 23.11
CA SER A 77 -16.73 9.76 22.72
C SER A 77 -15.44 8.96 22.88
N LEU A 78 -15.31 8.23 23.98
CA LEU A 78 -14.16 7.37 24.24
C LEU A 78 -14.06 6.24 23.20
N LEU A 79 -15.15 5.55 22.90
CA LEU A 79 -15.20 4.49 21.89
C LEU A 79 -14.80 4.99 20.50
N LEU A 80 -15.35 6.14 20.07
CA LEU A 80 -14.96 6.75 18.79
C LEU A 80 -13.47 7.08 18.75
N GLY A 81 -12.93 7.59 19.87
CA GLY A 81 -11.50 7.85 20.02
C GLY A 81 -10.67 6.57 19.89
N ILE A 82 -11.04 5.52 20.61
CA ILE A 82 -10.32 4.23 20.60
C ILE A 82 -10.30 3.63 19.19
N VAL A 83 -11.44 3.59 18.49
CA VAL A 83 -11.52 3.06 17.12
C VAL A 83 -10.63 3.88 16.18
N TYR A 84 -10.72 5.20 16.23
CA TYR A 84 -9.89 6.08 15.41
C TYR A 84 -8.39 5.87 15.70
N PHE A 85 -7.99 5.89 16.97
CA PHE A 85 -6.58 5.73 17.34
C PHE A 85 -6.06 4.33 17.02
N ASN A 86 -6.86 3.26 17.15
CA ASN A 86 -6.44 1.93 16.73
C ASN A 86 -6.12 1.89 15.22
N LEU A 87 -7.07 2.29 14.37
CA LEU A 87 -6.87 2.32 12.91
C LEU A 87 -5.68 3.19 12.51
N LYS A 88 -5.58 4.38 13.10
CA LYS A 88 -4.49 5.32 12.84
C LYS A 88 -3.11 4.73 13.20
N ARG A 89 -2.99 4.09 14.37
CA ARG A 89 -1.71 3.53 14.81
C ARG A 89 -1.32 2.30 14.00
N ASP A 90 -2.30 1.49 13.59
CA ASP A 90 -2.07 0.32 12.73
C ASP A 90 -1.61 0.75 11.32
N ASN A 91 -2.28 1.76 10.74
CA ASN A 91 -1.90 2.31 9.43
C ASN A 91 -0.55 3.05 9.48
N GLU A 92 -0.29 3.87 10.50
CA GLU A 92 1.01 4.53 10.67
C GLU A 92 2.16 3.52 10.82
N CYS A 93 1.92 2.39 11.49
CA CYS A 93 2.92 1.35 11.68
C CYS A 93 3.29 0.64 10.36
N THR A 94 2.33 0.41 9.49
CA THR A 94 2.51 -0.31 8.23
C THR A 94 2.75 0.58 7.01
N ALA A 95 2.54 1.90 7.14
CA ALA A 95 2.55 2.85 6.03
C ALA A 95 3.79 2.80 5.12
N PRO A 96 5.04 2.64 5.61
CA PRO A 96 6.20 2.56 4.72
C PRO A 96 6.13 1.34 3.78
N ALA A 97 5.88 0.15 4.33
CA ALA A 97 5.80 -1.09 3.55
C ALA A 97 4.56 -1.10 2.63
N ALA A 98 3.44 -0.55 3.09
CA ALA A 98 2.24 -0.39 2.28
C ALA A 98 2.50 0.48 1.04
N LYS A 99 3.22 1.60 1.18
CA LYS A 99 3.57 2.48 0.05
C LYS A 99 4.47 1.77 -0.97
N ASP A 100 5.48 1.04 -0.49
CA ASP A 100 6.37 0.28 -1.36
C ASP A 100 5.60 -0.79 -2.15
N LEU A 101 4.66 -1.48 -1.50
CA LEU A 101 3.80 -2.47 -2.15
C LEU A 101 2.85 -1.83 -3.16
N LEU A 102 2.20 -0.71 -2.84
CA LEU A 102 1.34 0.02 -3.78
C LEU A 102 2.12 0.48 -5.02
N MET A 103 3.33 0.99 -4.82
CA MET A 103 4.18 1.43 -5.93
C MET A 103 4.65 0.24 -6.79
N ALA A 104 5.06 -0.86 -6.16
CA ALA A 104 5.47 -2.07 -6.88
C ALA A 104 4.31 -2.71 -7.64
N ALA A 105 3.11 -2.72 -7.06
CA ALA A 105 1.89 -3.18 -7.73
C ALA A 105 1.58 -2.33 -8.96
N LYS A 106 1.71 -1.00 -8.86
CA LYS A 106 1.48 -0.11 -10.00
C LYS A 106 2.52 -0.29 -11.11
N MET A 107 3.79 -0.48 -10.74
CA MET A 107 4.86 -0.77 -11.70
C MET A 107 4.60 -2.09 -12.43
N LEU A 108 4.17 -3.12 -11.70
CA LEU A 108 3.84 -4.42 -12.27
C LEU A 108 2.64 -4.31 -13.23
N GLU A 109 1.57 -3.62 -12.83
CA GLU A 109 0.41 -3.33 -13.70
C GLU A 109 0.83 -2.63 -15.01
N ILE A 110 1.69 -1.61 -14.93
CA ILE A 110 2.19 -0.90 -16.11
C ILE A 110 3.02 -1.83 -17.00
N SER A 111 3.88 -2.67 -16.41
CA SER A 111 4.74 -3.57 -17.16
C SER A 111 3.98 -4.69 -17.86
N ASP A 112 2.88 -5.16 -17.26
CA ASP A 112 2.06 -6.28 -17.72
C ASP A 112 0.81 -5.82 -18.51
N ARG A 113 0.69 -4.53 -18.86
CA ARG A 113 -0.43 -3.98 -19.67
C ARG A 113 -0.73 -4.71 -20.98
N ASN A 114 0.20 -5.52 -21.48
CA ASN A 114 0.04 -6.30 -22.72
C ASN A 114 -0.13 -7.82 -22.47
N ASP A 115 -0.10 -8.28 -21.22
CA ASP A 115 -0.18 -9.70 -20.85
C ASP A 115 -1.25 -9.87 -19.75
N TRP A 116 -2.51 -9.77 -20.15
CA TRP A 116 -3.70 -9.79 -19.28
C TRP A 116 -3.85 -11.10 -18.49
N GLU A 117 -3.23 -12.19 -18.95
CA GLU A 117 -3.22 -13.49 -18.25
C GLU A 117 -2.28 -13.50 -17.04
N LYS A 118 -1.38 -12.51 -16.91
CA LYS A 118 -0.36 -12.44 -15.86
C LYS A 118 -0.54 -11.27 -14.89
N ALA A 119 -1.63 -10.52 -15.00
CA ALA A 119 -1.90 -9.41 -14.12
C ALA A 119 -1.88 -9.88 -12.64
N PRO A 120 -1.10 -9.22 -11.76
CA PRO A 120 -1.10 -9.55 -10.34
C PRO A 120 -2.48 -9.30 -9.72
N SER A 121 -2.83 -10.09 -8.70
CA SER A 121 -4.03 -9.82 -7.90
C SER A 121 -3.95 -8.43 -7.27
N THR A 122 -4.97 -7.60 -7.48
CA THR A 122 -5.12 -6.28 -6.86
C THR A 122 -5.67 -6.35 -5.44
N GLU A 123 -6.02 -7.55 -4.96
CA GLU A 123 -6.69 -7.73 -3.66
C GLU A 123 -5.90 -7.08 -2.50
N PHE A 124 -4.57 -7.20 -2.49
CA PHE A 124 -3.74 -6.56 -1.48
C PHE A 124 -3.74 -5.02 -1.57
N VAL A 125 -3.81 -4.47 -2.78
CA VAL A 125 -3.93 -3.02 -3.00
C VAL A 125 -5.26 -2.54 -2.44
N ASP A 126 -6.34 -3.25 -2.76
CA ASP A 126 -7.69 -2.92 -2.30
C ASP A 126 -7.79 -3.02 -0.76
N MET A 127 -7.17 -4.03 -0.15
CA MET A 127 -7.10 -4.16 1.32
C MET A 127 -6.38 -2.98 2.00
N ILE A 128 -5.25 -2.52 1.44
CA ILE A 128 -4.51 -1.37 1.98
C ILE A 128 -5.37 -0.11 1.87
N LEU A 129 -5.98 0.12 0.71
CA LEU A 129 -6.81 1.30 0.47
C LEU A 129 -8.09 1.28 1.33
N ASP A 130 -8.72 0.13 1.53
CA ASP A 130 -9.86 -0.02 2.44
C ASP A 130 -9.48 0.31 3.89
N SER A 131 -8.31 -0.16 4.37
CA SER A 131 -7.82 0.17 5.71
C SER A 131 -7.62 1.69 5.90
N TRP A 132 -7.02 2.35 4.91
CA TRP A 132 -6.83 3.82 4.94
C TRP A 132 -8.15 4.58 4.83
N TRP A 133 -9.08 4.08 4.01
CA TRP A 133 -10.42 4.65 3.92
C TRP A 133 -11.17 4.58 5.26
N ARG A 134 -11.13 3.43 5.93
CA ARG A 134 -11.74 3.25 7.25
C ARG A 134 -11.14 4.16 8.31
N GLU A 135 -9.83 4.41 8.28
CA GLU A 135 -9.21 5.41 9.16
C GLU A 135 -9.80 6.80 8.91
N LEU A 136 -9.93 7.23 7.65
CA LEU A 136 -10.51 8.53 7.30
C LEU A 136 -11.96 8.64 7.76
N GLU A 137 -12.77 7.59 7.60
CA GLU A 137 -14.14 7.55 8.10
C GLU A 137 -14.19 7.65 9.64
N ALA A 138 -13.32 6.91 10.33
CA ALA A 138 -13.23 6.97 11.79
C ALA A 138 -12.77 8.35 12.28
N GLU A 139 -11.79 8.95 11.61
CA GLU A 139 -11.31 10.31 11.89
C GLU A 139 -12.43 11.34 11.71
N ALA A 140 -13.17 11.26 10.60
CA ALA A 140 -14.28 12.15 10.32
C ALA A 140 -15.36 12.05 11.42
N ARG A 141 -15.72 10.84 11.84
CA ARG A 141 -16.67 10.60 12.95
C ARG A 141 -16.14 11.16 14.27
N TYR A 142 -14.90 10.85 14.62
CA TYR A 142 -14.27 11.33 15.85
C TYR A 142 -14.24 12.87 15.89
N ARG A 143 -13.81 13.53 14.80
CA ARG A 143 -13.71 14.99 14.75
C ARG A 143 -15.06 15.71 14.71
N SER A 144 -16.09 15.10 14.14
CA SER A 144 -17.43 15.71 14.01
C SER A 144 -18.32 15.49 15.24
N GLN A 145 -18.16 14.37 15.95
CA GLN A 145 -19.06 13.98 17.04
C GLN A 145 -18.45 14.19 18.44
N VAL A 146 -17.12 14.23 18.55
CA VAL A 146 -16.44 14.44 19.84
C VAL A 146 -16.10 15.92 20.02
N SER A 147 -16.61 16.52 21.10
CA SER A 147 -16.35 17.92 21.42
C SER A 147 -14.85 18.19 21.59
N PRO A 148 -14.35 19.41 21.27
CA PRO A 148 -12.94 19.74 21.44
C PRO A 148 -12.39 19.42 22.84
N ALA A 149 -13.16 19.69 23.89
CA ALA A 149 -12.78 19.39 25.28
C ALA A 149 -12.64 17.88 25.55
N ASN A 150 -13.51 17.04 24.97
CA ASN A 150 -13.38 15.58 25.10
C ASN A 150 -12.22 15.04 24.26
N ARG A 151 -11.99 15.60 23.07
CA ARG A 151 -10.85 15.21 22.22
C ARG A 151 -9.53 15.44 22.93
N GLU A 152 -9.35 16.62 23.55
CA GLU A 152 -8.13 16.94 24.30
C GLU A 152 -7.86 15.93 25.43
N LYS A 153 -8.90 15.48 26.12
CA LYS A 153 -8.78 14.49 27.20
C LYS A 153 -8.41 13.11 26.67
N ILE A 154 -9.04 12.68 25.57
CA ILE A 154 -8.79 11.38 24.94
C ILE A 154 -7.39 11.33 24.33
N GLU A 155 -6.96 12.40 23.66
CA GLU A 155 -5.65 12.52 23.02
C GLU A 155 -4.49 12.47 24.03
N LYS A 156 -4.75 12.83 25.30
CA LYS A 156 -3.78 12.71 26.39
C LYS A 156 -3.59 11.28 26.91
N ILE A 157 -4.42 10.32 26.50
CA ILE A 157 -4.24 8.91 26.87
C ILE A 157 -3.03 8.37 26.10
N SER A 158 -1.91 8.23 26.80
CA SER A 158 -0.63 7.84 26.21
C SER A 158 -0.67 6.49 25.50
N GLY A 159 -1.45 5.54 26.03
CA GLY A 159 -1.63 4.23 25.41
C GLY A 159 -2.21 4.28 24.00
N LEU A 160 -3.09 5.24 23.71
CA LEU A 160 -3.71 5.42 22.38
C LEU A 160 -2.72 6.00 21.34
N GLN A 161 -1.56 6.48 21.77
CA GLN A 161 -0.56 7.10 20.89
C GLN A 161 0.44 6.09 20.31
N GLN A 162 0.30 4.80 20.60
CA GLN A 162 1.11 3.69 20.09
C GLN A 162 0.22 2.56 19.58
N PRO A 163 0.70 1.61 18.77
CA PRO A 163 -0.07 0.41 18.42
C PRO A 163 -0.55 -0.33 19.67
N PHE A 164 -1.82 -0.73 19.69
CA PHE A 164 -2.44 -1.41 20.83
C PHE A 164 -3.51 -2.41 20.39
N ASN A 165 -3.73 -3.44 21.19
CA ASN A 165 -4.80 -4.40 20.93
C ASN A 165 -6.14 -3.82 21.42
N MET A 166 -6.98 -3.35 20.51
CA MET A 166 -8.23 -2.67 20.86
C MET A 166 -9.15 -3.51 21.74
N ILE A 167 -9.41 -4.77 21.36
CA ILE A 167 -10.37 -5.65 22.05
C ILE A 167 -9.86 -5.97 23.45
N GLN A 168 -8.62 -6.44 23.56
CA GLN A 168 -8.04 -6.79 24.86
C GLN A 168 -7.90 -5.58 25.78
N SER A 169 -7.59 -4.41 25.23
CA SER A 169 -7.49 -3.17 26.02
C SER A 169 -8.87 -2.69 26.49
N TRP A 170 -9.91 -2.85 25.67
CA TRP A 170 -11.27 -2.53 26.06
C TRP A 170 -11.75 -3.41 27.22
N ASP A 171 -11.55 -4.73 27.09
CA ASP A 171 -11.92 -5.71 28.11
C ASP A 171 -11.14 -5.51 29.41
N ALA A 172 -9.81 -5.31 29.32
CA ALA A 172 -8.94 -5.13 30.49
C ALA A 172 -9.30 -3.89 31.33
N SER A 173 -9.86 -2.86 30.68
CA SER A 173 -10.23 -1.60 31.33
C SER A 173 -11.64 -1.58 31.92
N GLY A 174 -12.36 -2.71 31.89
CA GLY A 174 -13.66 -2.86 32.53
C GLY A 174 -14.75 -1.97 31.94
N ASN A 175 -14.67 -1.65 30.63
CA ASN A 175 -15.61 -0.77 29.93
C ASN A 175 -16.69 -1.53 29.14
#